data_AF-A0A3G6IZ75-F1
#
_entry.id   AF-A0A3G6IZ75-F1
#
_cell.length_a   1.000
_cell.length_b   1.000
_cell.length_c   1.000
_cell.angle_alpha   90.00
_cell.angle_beta   90.00
_cell.angle_gamma   90.00
#
_symmetry.space_group_name_H-M   'P 1'
#
loop_
_entity.id
_entity.type
_entity.pdbx_description
1 polymer ?
#
loop_
_entity_poly.entity_id
_entity_poly.type
_entity_poly.pdbx_seq_one_letter_code
_entity_poly.pdbx_strand_id
1 'polypeptide(L)' 'MLIPEQETTAKVHAHKSRKTNNPYVCLYLGNTRHLLTIAETFALANQLVDTAEKLAHN' A
#
# COMPACT_ATOMS: atom_id res chain seq x y z
N MET A 1 17.33 24.48 10.45
CA MET A 1 16.27 24.49 9.43
C MET A 1 15.63 23.11 9.47
N LEU A 2 14.46 22.99 10.10
CA LEU A 2 13.74 21.72 10.20
C LEU A 2 13.19 21.40 8.81
N ILE A 3 13.63 20.29 8.22
CA ILE A 3 13.02 19.76 7.00
C ILE A 3 11.61 19.33 7.43
N PRO A 4 10.53 19.89 6.87
CA PRO A 4 9.21 19.42 7.21
C PRO A 4 9.13 17.95 6.78
N GLU A 5 8.85 17.06 7.73
CA GLU A 5 8.45 15.70 7.43
C GLU A 5 7.20 15.82 6.56
N GLN A 6 7.35 15.66 5.25
CA GLN A 6 6.20 15.49 4.38
C GLN A 6 5.54 14.19 4.83
N GLU A 7 4.41 14.34 5.51
CA GLU A 7 3.51 13.26 5.89
C GLU A 7 3.19 12.49 4.61
N THR A 8 3.90 11.39 4.39
CA THR A 8 3.77 10.56 3.19
C THR A 8 2.50 9.76 3.37
N THR A 9 1.35 10.40 3.18
CA THR A 9 0.05 9.81 3.40
C THR A 9 -0.21 8.77 2.31
N ALA A 10 -0.06 7.49 2.67
CA ALA A 10 -0.48 6.39 1.83
C ALA A 10 -2.02 6.34 1.80
N LYS A 11 -2.61 6.29 0.60
CA LYS A 11 -4.07 6.12 0.43
C LYS A 11 -4.39 4.80 -0.25
N VAL A 12 -5.40 4.10 0.24
CA VAL A 12 -5.80 2.78 -0.26
C VAL A 12 -7.27 2.83 -0.69
N HIS A 13 -7.55 2.39 -1.92
CA HIS A 13 -8.90 2.33 -2.46
C HIS A 13 -9.17 0.98 -3.14
N ALA A 14 -10.30 0.35 -2.82
CA ALA A 14 -10.77 -0.83 -3.53
C ALA A 14 -11.53 -0.42 -4.79
N HIS A 15 -11.20 -1.04 -5.93
CA HIS A 15 -11.83 -0.78 -7.21
C HIS A 15 -12.13 -2.09 -7.94
N LYS A 16 -13.01 -2.01 -8.94
CA LYS A 16 -13.33 -3.12 -9.84
C LYS A 16 -12.97 -2.73 -11.26
N SER A 17 -12.26 -3.60 -11.97
CA SER A 17 -11.91 -3.36 -13.37
C SER A 17 -13.16 -3.42 -14.22
N ARG A 18 -13.45 -2.35 -14.96
CA ARG A 18 -14.56 -2.36 -15.93
C ARG A 18 -14.31 -3.33 -17.09
N LYS A 19 -13.04 -3.62 -17.41
CA LYS A 19 -12.67 -4.48 -18.56
C LYS A 19 -12.65 -5.97 -18.19
N THR A 20 -12.11 -6.31 -17.03
CA THR A 20 -11.90 -7.71 -16.63
C THR A 20 -12.85 -8.15 -15.52
N ASN A 21 -13.66 -7.24 -14.97
CA ASN A 21 -14.54 -7.47 -13.83
C ASN A 21 -13.82 -7.96 -12.54
N ASN A 22 -12.49 -7.97 -12.54
CA ASN A 22 -11.70 -8.40 -11.40
C ASN A 22 -11.52 -7.25 -10.40
N PRO A 23 -11.68 -7.51 -9.10
CA PRO A 23 -11.36 -6.53 -8.06
C PRO A 23 -9.85 -6.31 -7.95
N TYR A 24 -9.46 -5.08 -7.66
CA TYR A 24 -8.08 -4.69 -7.41
C TYR A 24 -8.04 -3.57 -6.37
N VAL A 25 -6.86 -3.35 -5.80
CA VAL A 25 -6.59 -2.30 -4.84
C VAL A 25 -5.65 -1.28 -5.48
N CYS A 26 -6.01 -0.01 -5.39
CA CYS A 26 -5.11 1.11 -5.70
C CYS A 26 -4.40 1.53 -4.42
N LEU A 27 -3.07 1.46 -4.42
CA LEU A 27 -2.22 2.06 -3.41
C LEU A 27 -1.61 3.34 -3.99
N TYR A 28 -1.82 4.47 -3.33
CA TYR A 28 -1.19 5.74 -3.66
C TYR A 28 -0.07 6.03 -2.68
N LEU A 29 1.16 6.14 -3.21
CA LEU A 29 2.34 6.58 -2.48
C LEU A 29 2.73 7.95 -3.04
N GLY A 30 2.34 9.01 -2.34
CA GLY A 30 2.38 10.36 -2.89
C GLY A 30 1.51 10.47 -4.15
N ASN A 31 2.11 10.88 -5.27
CA ASN A 31 1.44 11.00 -6.57
C ASN A 31 1.50 9.72 -7.42
N THR A 32 2.15 8.67 -6.92
CA THR A 32 2.32 7.42 -7.68
C THR A 32 1.20 6.45 -7.35
N ARG A 33 0.55 5.92 -8.39
CA ARG A 33 -0.52 4.91 -8.28
C ARG A 33 0.02 3.52 -8.59
N HIS A 34 -0.12 2.61 -7.63
CA HIS A 34 0.16 1.18 -7.79
C HIS A 34 -1.16 0.41 -7.82
N LEU A 35 -1.27 -0.51 -8.77
CA LEU A 35 -2.42 -1.40 -8.91
C LEU A 35 -2.01 -2.78 -8.43
N LEU A 36 -2.72 -3.30 -7.44
CA LEU A 36 -2.47 -4.60 -6.83
C LEU A 36 -3.71 -5.46 -6.99
N THR A 37 -3.54 -6.71 -7.37
CA THR A 37 -4.58 -7.72 -7.18
C THR A 37 -4.86 -7.94 -5.70
N ILE A 38 -5.98 -8.57 -5.37
CA ILE A 38 -6.30 -8.92 -3.98
C ILE A 38 -5.21 -9.81 -3.36
N ALA A 39 -4.70 -10.79 -4.11
CA ALA A 39 -3.65 -11.70 -3.64
C ALA A 39 -2.34 -10.94 -3.33
N GLU A 40 -1.91 -10.04 -4.22
CA GLU A 40 -0.72 -9.21 -4.00
C GLU A 40 -0.89 -8.27 -2.81
N THR A 41 -2.10 -7.75 -2.61
CA THR A 41 -2.41 -6.88 -1.46
C THR A 41 -2.22 -7.63 -0.13
N PHE A 42 -2.71 -8.86 -0.03
CA PHE A 42 -2.51 -9.69 1.16
C PHE A 42 -1.04 -10.03 1.39
N ALA A 43 -0.31 -10.39 0.34
CA ALA A 43 1.12 -10.69 0.45
C ALA A 43 1.92 -9.48 0.95
N LEU A 44 1.63 -8.28 0.41
CA LEU A 44 2.27 -7.04 0.85
C LEU A 44 1.93 -6.70 2.31
N ALA A 45 0.68 -6.85 2.71
CA ALA A 45 0.26 -6.60 4.09
C ALA A 45 1.00 -7.50 5.08
N ASN A 46 1.12 -8.80 4.78
CA ASN A 46 1.88 -9.73 5.63
C ASN A 46 3.35 -9.34 5.72
N GLN A 47 3.99 -8.98 4.60
CA GLN A 47 5.39 -8.53 4.61
C GLN A 47 5.60 -7.27 5.45
N LEU A 48 4.64 -6.33 5.42
CA LEU A 48 4.70 -5.11 6.23
C LEU A 48 4.57 -5.42 7.72
N VAL A 49 3.68 -6.33 8.10
CA VAL A 49 3.54 -6.80 9.49
C VAL A 49 4.83 -7.47 9.95
N ASP A 50 5.35 -8.44 9.19
CA ASP A 50 6.60 -9.15 9.52
C ASP A 50 7.77 -8.18 9.70
N THR A 51 7.84 -7.15 8.86
CA THR A 51 8.89 -6.12 8.95
C THR A 51 8.70 -5.25 10.19
N ALA A 52 7.47 -4.84 10.49
CA ALA A 52 7.17 -4.06 11.68
C ALA A 52 7.49 -4.83 12.97
N GLU A 53 7.16 -6.11 13.04
CA GLU A 53 7.52 -6.97 14.17
C GLU A 53 9.03 -7.08 14.34
N LYS A 54 9.79 -7.29 13.25
CA LYS A 54 11.26 -7.32 13.30
C LYS A 54 11.86 -5.99 13.78
N LEU A 55 11.27 -4.86 13.40
CA LEU A 55 11.74 -3.54 13.84
C LEU A 55 11.38 -3.25 15.30
N ALA A 56 10.25 -3.75 15.80
CA ALA A 56 9.83 -3.55 17.18
C ALA A 56 10.64 -4.37 18.20
N HIS A 57 11.30 -5.44 17.74
CA HIS A 57 12.13 -6.32 18.57
C HIS A 57 13.64 -6.05 18.47
N ASN A 58 14.07 -5.01 17.75
CA ASN A 58 15.45 -4.52 17.68
C ASN A 58 15.60 -3.19 18.42
#